data_AF-A0A1M3NGI1-F1
#
_entry.id   AF-A0A1M3NGI1-F1
#
_cell.length_a   1.000
_cell.length_b   1.000
_cell.length_c   1.000
_cell.angle_alpha   90.00
_cell.angle_beta   90.00
_cell.angle_gamma   90.00
#
_symmetry.space_group_name_H-M   'P 1'
#
loop_
_entity.id
_entity.type
_entity.pdbx_description
1 polymer ?
#
loop_
_entity_poly.entity_id
_entity_poly.type
_entity_poly.pdbx_seq_one_letter_code
_entity_poly.pdbx_strand_id
1 'polypeptide(L)'
;MSRAKLLMPVVALPLFALAPLLVASCADSDDANPHKEDASSVVQPGSDASSTDASDAGVLPCDAGDPTCVSELLTCEEADFCPVPSGVDPRYVLTAVWGSSASDVWAVGSGGTITHWDGAAWRSVPSGTRETLNAVWGSSASDVWVAGSTASILRSSGAAPWTNVPAFSDDVIAYHGRMHAVWGSSASDVRVGGQAFRGDLVEDETVVGSVEGNLLHTTTADPGGSNLEVVSGLDGRWAQATVLAIWGTSSSDLWVSLDNGNEEPWARGTLAHGVASAPGEPLVWTPVDSKSNAPLESLWGSSANDVWAVGDRGEIRRFSGGTSFAVVDGVPTTESLHGVWGSGPKDVWVVGDAGTILHFDGATWTKATAAFPLGKKPDLRGVWGSGPNDVWVVGDAFALHFTGKKAGR
;
A
#
# COMPACT_ATOMS: atom_id res chain seq x y z
N MET A 1 -69.75 -27.38 12.91
CA MET A 1 -70.96 -26.55 13.11
C MET A 1 -70.59 -25.10 12.83
N SER A 2 -71.41 -24.48 11.97
CA SER A 2 -71.59 -23.07 11.62
C SER A 2 -70.42 -22.10 11.39
N ARG A 3 -70.44 -21.55 10.18
CA ARG A 3 -69.74 -20.36 9.65
C ARG A 3 -70.15 -19.08 10.38
N ALA A 4 -69.26 -18.08 10.37
CA ALA A 4 -69.62 -16.69 10.09
C ALA A 4 -68.42 -15.95 9.46
N LYS A 5 -68.55 -15.65 8.17
CA LYS A 5 -67.72 -14.68 7.43
C LYS A 5 -68.28 -13.29 7.76
N LEU A 6 -67.44 -12.33 8.12
CA LEU A 6 -67.81 -10.92 8.16
C LEU A 6 -67.11 -10.18 7.02
N LEU A 7 -67.90 -9.50 6.20
CA LEU A 7 -67.48 -8.65 5.10
C LEU A 7 -66.95 -7.29 5.58
N MET A 8 -66.10 -6.70 4.74
CA MET A 8 -65.55 -5.33 4.74
C MET A 8 -66.56 -4.20 5.01
N PRO A 9 -66.04 -2.97 5.24
CA PRO A 9 -66.24 -1.97 4.19
C PRO A 9 -64.93 -1.31 3.75
N VAL A 10 -64.81 -1.21 2.42
CA VAL A 10 -63.86 -0.39 1.68
C VAL A 10 -64.26 1.07 1.88
N VAL A 11 -63.39 1.89 2.46
CA VAL A 11 -63.53 3.35 2.49
C VAL A 11 -62.58 3.92 1.45
N ALA A 12 -63.17 4.47 0.38
CA ALA A 12 -62.47 5.24 -0.64
C ALA A 12 -62.10 6.61 -0.06
N LEU A 13 -60.80 6.95 -0.06
CA LEU A 13 -60.33 8.31 0.20
C LEU A 13 -60.13 9.06 -1.14
N PRO A 14 -60.49 10.35 -1.22
CA PRO A 14 -60.39 11.13 -2.44
C PRO A 14 -58.95 11.61 -2.71
N LEU A 15 -58.58 11.58 -3.98
CA LEU A 15 -57.42 12.24 -4.59
C LEU A 15 -57.53 13.76 -4.37
N PHE A 16 -56.61 14.35 -3.61
CA PHE A 16 -56.38 15.80 -3.63
C PHE A 16 -55.04 16.09 -4.30
N ALA A 17 -55.11 16.75 -5.45
CA ALA A 17 -53.97 17.28 -6.17
C ALA A 17 -53.40 18.50 -5.42
N LEU A 18 -52.11 18.47 -5.07
CA LEU A 18 -51.38 19.66 -4.66
C LEU A 18 -50.65 20.24 -5.88
N ALA A 19 -51.04 21.46 -6.26
CA ALA A 19 -50.32 22.31 -7.19
C ALA A 19 -49.12 22.99 -6.47
N PRO A 20 -47.98 23.21 -7.13
CA PRO A 20 -46.87 23.94 -6.55
C PRO A 20 -47.14 25.45 -6.56
N LEU A 21 -47.11 26.07 -5.38
CA LEU A 21 -47.10 27.52 -5.19
C LEU A 21 -45.71 28.06 -5.54
N LEU A 22 -45.65 28.80 -6.65
CA LEU A 22 -44.58 29.75 -6.96
C LEU A 22 -44.72 30.94 -6.01
N VAL A 23 -43.67 31.23 -5.22
CA VAL A 23 -43.51 32.53 -4.58
C VAL A 23 -42.32 33.22 -5.23
N ALA A 24 -42.66 34.23 -6.03
CA ALA A 24 -41.74 35.26 -6.48
C ALA A 24 -41.38 36.15 -5.28
N SER A 25 -40.11 36.50 -5.14
CA SER A 25 -39.68 37.62 -4.31
C SER A 25 -38.63 38.40 -5.08
N CYS A 26 -38.98 39.64 -5.44
CA CYS A 26 -38.06 40.67 -5.91
C CYS A 26 -37.97 41.76 -4.84
N ALA A 27 -36.79 42.36 -4.77
CA ALA A 27 -36.19 43.19 -3.73
C ALA A 27 -36.68 44.65 -3.64
N ASP A 28 -36.32 45.32 -2.54
CA ASP A 28 -35.56 46.61 -2.50
C ASP A 28 -35.22 46.95 -1.02
N SER A 29 -33.94 47.07 -0.60
CA SER A 29 -33.01 48.24 -0.63
C SER A 29 -33.04 48.98 0.73
N ASP A 30 -31.97 49.47 1.38
CA ASP A 30 -30.63 49.90 0.99
C ASP A 30 -29.65 49.94 2.21
N ASP A 31 -28.37 50.19 1.88
CA ASP A 31 -27.24 50.70 2.68
C ASP A 31 -26.32 49.69 3.41
N ALA A 32 -24.99 49.64 3.20
CA ALA A 32 -24.09 50.37 2.29
C ALA A 32 -22.70 49.67 2.20
N ASN A 33 -22.28 49.33 0.97
CA ASN A 33 -20.98 49.58 0.27
C ASN A 33 -19.61 49.09 0.84
N PRO A 34 -18.53 48.95 0.02
CA PRO A 34 -18.35 48.55 -1.40
C PRO A 34 -17.46 47.27 -1.51
N HIS A 35 -17.58 46.40 -2.52
CA HIS A 35 -16.96 46.57 -3.84
C HIS A 35 -17.62 45.60 -4.84
N LYS A 36 -18.19 46.20 -5.89
CA LYS A 36 -18.81 45.60 -7.09
C LYS A 36 -17.75 44.91 -7.99
N GLU A 37 -18.05 43.70 -8.49
CA GLU A 37 -18.56 43.37 -9.86
C GLU A 37 -17.56 43.78 -10.97
N ASP A 38 -17.27 43.03 -12.03
CA ASP A 38 -17.94 41.88 -12.65
C ASP A 38 -17.04 41.33 -13.78
N ALA A 39 -17.50 40.22 -14.37
CA ALA A 39 -17.30 39.83 -15.77
C ALA A 39 -15.99 39.14 -16.20
N SER A 40 -16.20 37.86 -16.54
CA SER A 40 -15.69 37.16 -17.72
C SER A 40 -14.91 38.04 -18.72
N SER A 41 -13.60 37.80 -18.81
CA SER A 41 -12.82 38.12 -19.99
C SER A 41 -12.11 36.86 -20.46
N VAL A 42 -12.58 36.32 -21.59
CA VAL A 42 -11.83 35.40 -22.43
C VAL A 42 -10.52 36.10 -22.80
N VAL A 43 -9.39 35.60 -22.30
CA VAL A 43 -8.08 36.07 -22.75
C VAL A 43 -7.78 35.42 -24.09
N GLN A 44 -7.99 36.16 -25.18
CA GLN A 44 -7.37 35.81 -26.46
C GLN A 44 -5.86 36.08 -26.37
N PRO A 45 -4.99 35.21 -26.93
CA PRO A 45 -3.56 35.46 -26.93
C PRO A 45 -3.24 36.54 -27.97
N GLY A 46 -2.96 37.75 -27.47
CA GLY A 46 -2.46 38.89 -28.24
C GLY A 46 -0.94 38.96 -28.17
N SER A 47 -0.34 38.75 -29.33
CA SER A 47 1.03 38.94 -29.82
C SER A 47 1.98 39.95 -29.15
N ASP A 48 3.26 39.53 -29.11
CA ASP A 48 4.55 40.26 -29.02
C ASP A 48 5.07 40.52 -27.58
N ALA A 49 6.25 40.07 -27.13
CA ALA A 49 7.49 39.53 -27.70
C ALA A 49 8.18 38.66 -26.60
N SER A 50 9.05 37.68 -26.80
CA SER A 50 10.03 37.39 -27.85
C SER A 50 10.18 35.87 -28.02
N SER A 51 10.26 35.42 -29.27
CA SER A 51 10.62 34.06 -29.62
C SER A 51 12.06 33.74 -29.20
N THR A 52 12.21 32.88 -28.20
CA THR A 52 13.32 31.93 -28.12
C THR A 52 12.72 30.54 -28.23
N ASP A 53 12.75 30.04 -29.45
CA ASP A 53 12.72 28.63 -29.84
C ASP A 53 11.85 27.67 -29.02
N ALA A 54 10.66 27.42 -29.57
CA ALA A 54 10.07 26.08 -29.52
C ALA A 54 10.96 25.11 -30.31
N SER A 55 12.04 24.64 -29.68
CA SER A 55 12.80 23.46 -30.13
C SER A 55 13.53 22.75 -28.99
N ASP A 56 12.94 22.70 -27.80
CA ASP A 56 13.47 21.84 -26.72
C ASP A 56 12.38 20.99 -26.06
N ALA A 57 11.74 20.17 -26.90
CA ALA A 57 11.19 18.90 -26.45
C ALA A 57 12.32 17.85 -26.57
N GLY A 58 13.32 17.91 -25.67
CA GLY A 58 14.50 17.05 -25.85
C GLY A 58 15.55 17.02 -24.73
N VAL A 59 15.53 17.93 -23.75
CA VAL A 59 16.44 17.78 -22.59
C VAL A 59 15.89 16.70 -21.66
N LEU A 60 16.49 15.51 -21.73
CA LEU A 60 16.45 14.52 -20.64
C LEU A 60 16.78 15.28 -19.34
N PRO A 61 16.02 15.11 -18.25
CA PRO A 61 16.27 15.80 -16.98
C PRO A 61 17.51 15.25 -16.24
N CYS A 62 18.52 14.80 -16.97
CA CYS A 62 19.62 13.97 -16.49
C CYS A 62 20.94 14.42 -17.09
N ASP A 63 21.85 14.87 -16.22
CA ASP A 63 23.24 15.13 -16.59
C ASP A 63 24.01 13.81 -16.68
N ALA A 64 24.93 13.71 -17.66
CA ALA A 64 25.68 12.48 -17.95
C ALA A 64 26.58 11.97 -16.80
N GLY A 65 26.72 12.72 -15.71
CA GLY A 65 27.47 12.34 -14.51
C GLY A 65 26.60 12.00 -13.29
N ASP A 66 25.29 12.12 -13.38
CA ASP A 66 24.38 11.82 -12.27
C ASP A 66 24.22 10.29 -12.10
N PRO A 67 24.63 9.70 -10.95
CA PRO A 67 24.51 8.26 -10.72
C PRO A 67 23.05 7.78 -10.65
N THR A 68 22.09 8.68 -10.45
CA THR A 68 20.65 8.39 -10.45
C THR A 68 20.05 8.37 -11.86
N CYS A 69 20.86 8.61 -12.90
CA CYS A 69 20.42 8.62 -14.29
C CYS A 69 20.95 7.43 -15.08
N VAL A 70 20.20 7.05 -16.10
CA VAL A 70 20.55 6.08 -17.13
C VAL A 70 21.05 6.87 -18.35
N SER A 71 22.36 6.89 -18.53
CA SER A 71 23.03 7.51 -19.68
C SER A 71 23.33 6.50 -20.79
N GLU A 72 23.41 5.21 -20.45
CA GLU A 72 23.63 4.11 -21.38
C GLU A 72 22.54 3.04 -21.23
N LEU A 73 22.00 2.59 -22.35
CA LEU A 73 20.98 1.54 -22.37
C LEU A 73 21.64 0.16 -22.25
N LEU A 74 21.16 -0.64 -21.28
CA LEU A 74 21.41 -2.06 -21.24
C LEU A 74 20.30 -2.80 -21.98
N THR A 75 20.68 -3.81 -22.75
CA THR A 75 19.71 -4.76 -23.29
C THR A 75 19.35 -5.82 -22.25
N CYS A 76 18.28 -6.56 -22.51
CA CYS A 76 17.89 -7.71 -21.70
C CYS A 76 18.89 -8.87 -21.70
N GLU A 77 19.84 -8.89 -22.64
CA GLU A 77 20.91 -9.87 -22.66
C GLU A 77 22.07 -9.47 -21.73
N GLU A 78 22.14 -8.18 -21.37
CA GLU A 78 23.23 -7.59 -20.59
C GLU A 78 22.84 -7.29 -19.14
N ALA A 79 21.55 -7.13 -18.86
CA ALA A 79 21.01 -6.85 -17.53
C ALA A 79 20.42 -8.10 -16.86
N ASP A 80 20.54 -8.18 -15.54
CA ASP A 80 19.95 -9.25 -14.73
C ASP A 80 18.41 -9.20 -14.74
N PHE A 81 17.87 -7.98 -14.70
CA PHE A 81 16.44 -7.69 -14.73
C PHE A 81 16.01 -7.05 -16.05
N CYS A 82 14.90 -7.56 -16.58
CA CYS A 82 14.28 -7.11 -17.81
C CYS A 82 12.96 -6.41 -17.55
N PRO A 83 12.68 -5.26 -18.20
CA PRO A 83 11.36 -4.65 -18.14
C PRO A 83 10.34 -5.52 -18.84
N VAL A 84 9.22 -5.75 -18.17
CA VAL A 84 8.02 -6.38 -18.73
C VAL A 84 6.93 -5.31 -18.76
N PRO A 85 6.28 -5.05 -19.92
CA PRO A 85 5.23 -4.04 -19.99
C PRO A 85 4.10 -4.32 -18.99
N SER A 86 3.96 -3.44 -18.00
CA SER A 86 2.96 -3.53 -16.92
C SER A 86 1.54 -3.17 -17.38
N GLY A 87 1.43 -2.49 -18.52
CA GLY A 87 0.17 -1.92 -19.02
C GLY A 87 -0.34 -0.72 -18.22
N VAL A 88 0.48 -0.18 -17.31
CA VAL A 88 0.15 0.96 -16.45
C VAL A 88 0.65 2.26 -17.10
N ASP A 89 -0.14 3.33 -17.00
CA ASP A 89 0.28 4.67 -17.45
C ASP A 89 1.52 5.11 -16.65
N PRO A 90 2.61 5.57 -17.30
CA PRO A 90 3.87 5.94 -16.64
C PRO A 90 3.76 7.02 -15.56
N ARG A 91 2.63 7.73 -15.45
CA ARG A 91 2.38 8.71 -14.40
C ARG A 91 1.91 8.09 -13.08
N TYR A 92 1.51 6.81 -13.09
CA TYR A 92 1.18 6.08 -11.87
C TYR A 92 2.40 5.36 -11.32
N VAL A 93 2.33 4.98 -10.04
CA VAL A 93 3.40 4.29 -9.32
C VAL A 93 2.85 2.96 -8.86
N LEU A 94 3.60 1.88 -9.08
CA LEU A 94 3.33 0.59 -8.46
C LEU A 94 4.05 0.55 -7.11
N THR A 95 3.33 0.26 -6.04
CA THR A 95 3.84 0.35 -4.67
C THR A 95 4.18 -1.01 -4.08
N ALA A 96 3.48 -2.07 -4.49
CA ALA A 96 3.65 -3.40 -3.95
C ALA A 96 3.37 -4.48 -5.00
N VAL A 97 4.00 -5.64 -4.81
CA VAL A 97 3.87 -6.82 -5.66
C VAL A 97 3.80 -8.06 -4.79
N TRP A 98 2.95 -9.01 -5.18
CA TRP A 98 2.82 -10.33 -4.57
C TRP A 98 2.35 -11.32 -5.63
N GLY A 99 2.68 -12.61 -5.50
CA GLY A 99 2.12 -13.64 -6.37
C GLY A 99 1.85 -14.95 -5.64
N SER A 100 1.01 -15.78 -6.24
CA SER A 100 0.80 -17.17 -5.79
C SER A 100 1.71 -18.16 -6.53
N SER A 101 2.19 -17.78 -7.72
CA SER A 101 3.08 -18.57 -8.58
C SER A 101 3.76 -17.69 -9.63
N ALA A 102 4.72 -18.26 -10.38
CA ALA A 102 5.38 -17.57 -11.49
C ALA A 102 4.42 -17.09 -12.61
N SER A 103 3.20 -17.63 -12.66
CA SER A 103 2.16 -17.28 -13.63
C SER A 103 0.95 -16.59 -13.01
N ASP A 104 1.04 -16.15 -11.75
CA ASP A 104 -0.03 -15.46 -11.05
C ASP A 104 0.60 -14.43 -10.09
N VAL A 105 0.79 -13.21 -10.60
CA VAL A 105 1.43 -12.11 -9.87
C VAL A 105 0.56 -10.87 -9.96
N TRP A 106 0.39 -10.19 -8.84
CA TRP A 106 -0.42 -9.00 -8.67
C TRP A 106 0.48 -7.83 -8.30
N ALA A 107 0.29 -6.69 -8.96
CA ALA A 107 0.91 -5.43 -8.57
C ALA A 107 -0.18 -4.36 -8.40
N VAL A 108 0.00 -3.53 -7.38
CA VAL A 108 -0.95 -2.48 -6.99
C VAL A 108 -0.26 -1.14 -6.89
N GLY A 109 -1.03 -0.05 -6.92
CA GLY A 109 -0.43 1.26 -6.87
C GLY A 109 -1.38 2.45 -6.84
N SER A 110 -0.87 3.61 -7.25
CA SER A 110 -1.58 4.89 -7.20
C SER A 110 -2.77 4.94 -8.16
N GLY A 111 -3.75 5.79 -7.82
CA GLY A 111 -4.95 5.98 -8.65
C GLY A 111 -5.88 4.77 -8.71
N GLY A 112 -5.81 3.86 -7.72
CA GLY A 112 -6.57 2.61 -7.69
C GLY A 112 -6.02 1.55 -8.64
N THR A 113 -4.76 1.67 -9.07
CA THR A 113 -4.14 0.76 -10.04
C THR A 113 -4.03 -0.65 -9.44
N ILE A 114 -4.59 -1.63 -10.16
CA ILE A 114 -4.32 -3.05 -9.97
C ILE A 114 -4.01 -3.64 -11.34
N THR A 115 -2.91 -4.37 -11.45
CA THR A 115 -2.52 -5.12 -12.64
C THR A 115 -2.15 -6.55 -12.26
N HIS A 116 -2.48 -7.49 -13.14
CA HIS A 116 -2.37 -8.93 -12.90
C HIS A 116 -1.61 -9.61 -14.03
N TRP A 117 -0.54 -10.31 -13.70
CA TRP A 117 0.24 -11.15 -14.58
C TRP A 117 -0.35 -12.55 -14.64
N ASP A 118 -0.74 -12.97 -15.83
CA ASP A 118 -1.36 -14.27 -16.09
C ASP A 118 -0.38 -15.36 -16.58
N GLY A 119 0.93 -15.12 -16.46
CA GLY A 119 1.98 -15.96 -17.04
C GLY A 119 2.41 -15.55 -18.44
N ALA A 120 1.70 -14.63 -19.09
CA ALA A 120 2.04 -14.15 -20.43
C ALA A 120 2.04 -12.63 -20.55
N ALA A 121 1.09 -11.94 -19.91
CA ALA A 121 0.99 -10.49 -19.96
C ALA A 121 0.40 -9.91 -18.67
N TRP A 122 0.78 -8.68 -18.35
CA TRP A 122 0.11 -7.87 -17.35
C TRP A 122 -1.20 -7.33 -17.90
N ARG A 123 -2.27 -7.43 -17.10
CA ARG A 123 -3.61 -6.92 -17.44
C ARG A 123 -4.15 -6.07 -16.31
N SER A 124 -4.65 -4.88 -16.65
CA SER A 124 -5.33 -4.02 -15.69
C SER A 124 -6.63 -4.68 -15.20
N VAL A 125 -6.84 -4.64 -13.89
CA VAL A 125 -8.02 -5.16 -13.20
C VAL A 125 -8.71 -3.99 -12.50
N PRO A 126 -9.99 -3.68 -12.79
CA PRO A 126 -10.69 -2.59 -12.13
C PRO A 126 -10.82 -2.81 -10.63
N SER A 127 -10.29 -1.89 -9.82
CA SER A 127 -10.37 -1.93 -8.35
C SER A 127 -11.68 -1.38 -7.79
N GLY A 128 -12.37 -0.52 -8.55
CA GLY A 128 -13.57 0.19 -8.09
C GLY A 128 -13.27 1.44 -7.24
N THR A 129 -12.00 1.78 -7.03
CA THR A 129 -11.57 2.97 -6.28
C THR A 129 -10.53 3.77 -7.07
N ARG A 130 -10.25 5.00 -6.64
CA ARG A 130 -9.13 5.83 -7.12
C ARG A 130 -8.07 6.08 -6.05
N GLU A 131 -8.26 5.53 -4.86
CA GLU A 131 -7.30 5.62 -3.76
C GLU A 131 -5.98 4.94 -4.13
N THR A 132 -4.87 5.44 -3.59
CA THR A 132 -3.59 4.73 -3.71
C THR A 132 -3.65 3.44 -2.90
N LEU A 133 -3.40 2.32 -3.57
CA LEU A 133 -3.33 1.00 -2.98
C LEU A 133 -1.86 0.75 -2.66
N ASN A 134 -1.51 0.57 -1.38
CA ASN A 134 -0.11 0.54 -0.93
C ASN A 134 0.43 -0.88 -0.74
N ALA A 135 -0.43 -1.84 -0.40
CA ALA A 135 -0.02 -3.20 -0.07
C ALA A 135 -0.91 -4.24 -0.76
N VAL A 136 -0.30 -5.38 -1.12
CA VAL A 136 -0.97 -6.56 -1.66
C VAL A 136 -0.41 -7.82 -1.02
N TRP A 137 -1.28 -8.76 -0.70
CA TRP A 137 -0.93 -10.08 -0.19
C TRP A 137 -2.03 -11.08 -0.54
N GLY A 138 -1.74 -12.36 -0.63
CA GLY A 138 -2.76 -13.39 -0.77
C GLY A 138 -2.40 -14.69 -0.06
N SER A 139 -3.42 -15.46 0.30
CA SER A 139 -3.24 -16.82 0.82
C SER A 139 -3.23 -17.85 -0.31
N SER A 140 -3.80 -17.51 -1.46
CA SER A 140 -3.88 -18.33 -2.66
C SER A 140 -4.20 -17.47 -3.88
N ALA A 141 -4.16 -18.08 -5.08
CA ALA A 141 -4.61 -17.44 -6.32
C ALA A 141 -6.06 -16.94 -6.27
N SER A 142 -6.89 -17.49 -5.36
CA SER A 142 -8.30 -17.14 -5.22
C SER A 142 -8.62 -16.44 -3.89
N ASP A 143 -7.62 -15.86 -3.23
CA ASP A 143 -7.83 -15.08 -2.01
C ASP A 143 -6.71 -14.04 -1.92
N VAL A 144 -6.97 -12.89 -2.54
CA VAL A 144 -6.03 -11.78 -2.65
C VAL A 144 -6.62 -10.57 -1.93
N TRP A 145 -5.78 -9.92 -1.14
CA TRP A 145 -6.08 -8.75 -0.34
C TRP A 145 -5.24 -7.58 -0.78
N VAL A 146 -5.85 -6.40 -0.82
CA VAL A 146 -5.20 -5.14 -1.16
C VAL A 146 -5.64 -4.08 -0.16
N ALA A 147 -4.72 -3.24 0.30
CA ALA A 147 -5.05 -2.15 1.20
C ALA A 147 -4.45 -0.82 0.73
N GLY A 148 -5.24 0.24 0.77
CA GLY A 148 -4.80 1.62 0.55
C GLY A 148 -5.08 2.52 1.75
N SER A 149 -6.29 2.45 2.28
CA SER A 149 -6.72 3.17 3.48
C SER A 149 -7.75 2.34 4.25
N THR A 150 -8.15 2.78 5.44
CA THR A 150 -9.23 2.12 6.20
C THR A 150 -10.57 2.08 5.44
N ALA A 151 -10.76 2.93 4.43
CA ALA A 151 -11.94 2.92 3.55
C ALA A 151 -11.74 2.11 2.25
N SER A 152 -10.51 1.69 1.96
CA SER A 152 -10.14 0.96 0.73
C SER A 152 -9.27 -0.24 1.06
N ILE A 153 -9.88 -1.19 1.77
CA ILE A 153 -9.38 -2.55 1.93
C ILE A 153 -10.24 -3.43 1.02
N LEU A 154 -9.60 -4.15 0.12
CA LEU A 154 -10.25 -4.89 -0.95
C LEU A 154 -9.85 -6.36 -0.87
N ARG A 155 -10.80 -7.24 -1.17
CA ARG A 155 -10.58 -8.68 -1.29
C ARG A 155 -11.13 -9.22 -2.61
N SER A 156 -10.41 -10.15 -3.22
CA SER A 156 -10.78 -10.81 -4.45
C SER A 156 -10.67 -12.33 -4.34
N SER A 157 -11.57 -13.04 -5.04
CA SER A 157 -11.48 -14.48 -5.26
C SER A 157 -10.55 -14.85 -6.43
N GLY A 158 -9.54 -14.03 -6.73
CA GLY A 158 -8.60 -14.22 -7.84
C GLY A 158 -8.96 -13.51 -9.15
N ALA A 159 -10.02 -12.69 -9.14
CA ALA A 159 -10.45 -11.88 -10.27
C ALA A 159 -11.32 -10.70 -9.82
N ALA A 160 -11.62 -9.76 -10.72
CA ALA A 160 -12.69 -8.78 -10.49
C ALA A 160 -14.08 -9.47 -10.44
N PRO A 161 -15.08 -8.88 -9.75
CA PRO A 161 -15.01 -7.65 -8.98
C PRO A 161 -14.29 -7.83 -7.63
N TRP A 162 -13.60 -6.77 -7.21
CA TRP A 162 -13.09 -6.66 -5.85
C TRP A 162 -14.23 -6.32 -4.89
N THR A 163 -14.22 -6.95 -3.72
CA THR A 163 -15.17 -6.67 -2.64
C THR A 163 -14.48 -5.80 -1.61
N ASN A 164 -15.11 -4.69 -1.23
CA ASN A 164 -14.63 -3.88 -0.11
C ASN A 164 -14.83 -4.65 1.20
N VAL A 165 -13.78 -4.70 2.02
CA VAL A 165 -13.82 -5.25 3.37
C VAL A 165 -13.78 -4.07 4.33
N PRO A 166 -14.88 -3.75 5.02
CA PRO A 166 -14.89 -2.65 5.98
C PRO A 166 -13.87 -2.86 7.08
N ALA A 167 -13.20 -1.77 7.48
CA ALA A 167 -12.32 -1.75 8.65
C ALA A 167 -13.10 -1.66 9.97
N PHE A 168 -14.37 -1.23 9.91
CA PHE A 168 -15.24 -0.98 11.06
C PHE A 168 -16.67 -1.40 10.73
N SER A 169 -17.47 -1.66 11.77
CA SER A 169 -18.92 -1.80 11.63
C SER A 169 -19.59 -0.49 11.21
N ASP A 170 -20.79 -0.60 10.65
CA ASP A 170 -21.57 0.55 10.15
C ASP A 170 -21.86 1.62 11.23
N ASP A 171 -21.83 1.25 12.51
CA ASP A 171 -22.07 2.13 13.65
C ASP A 171 -20.84 2.99 14.05
N VAL A 172 -19.76 2.95 13.27
CA VAL A 172 -18.51 3.68 13.53
C VAL A 172 -18.32 4.81 12.51
N ILE A 173 -18.20 6.05 13.00
CA ILE A 173 -17.74 7.17 12.18
C ILE A 173 -16.21 7.12 12.12
N ALA A 174 -15.66 6.58 11.03
CA ALA A 174 -14.23 6.35 10.87
C ALA A 174 -13.48 7.56 10.31
N TYR A 175 -12.35 7.89 10.91
CA TYR A 175 -11.35 8.77 10.33
C TYR A 175 -10.36 7.95 9.49
N HIS A 176 -10.11 8.37 8.25
CA HIS A 176 -9.35 7.57 7.29
C HIS A 176 -7.84 7.59 7.62
N GLY A 177 -7.28 6.41 7.88
CA GLY A 177 -5.83 6.19 7.96
C GLY A 177 -5.31 5.50 6.71
N ARG A 178 -4.12 5.84 6.22
CA ARG A 178 -3.47 5.09 5.14
C ARG A 178 -2.99 3.75 5.66
N MET A 179 -3.31 2.68 4.93
CA MET A 179 -2.84 1.32 5.22
C MET A 179 -1.59 1.05 4.40
N HIS A 180 -0.52 0.61 5.05
CA HIS A 180 0.80 0.42 4.45
C HIS A 180 1.17 -1.05 4.27
N ALA A 181 0.56 -1.95 5.04
CA ALA A 181 0.93 -3.36 5.05
C ALA A 181 -0.30 -4.26 5.08
N VAL A 182 -0.22 -5.36 4.33
CA VAL A 182 -1.12 -6.51 4.45
C VAL A 182 -0.26 -7.75 4.54
N TRP A 183 -0.56 -8.62 5.52
CA TRP A 183 0.10 -9.90 5.66
C TRP A 183 -0.87 -10.89 6.30
N GLY A 184 -0.76 -12.18 5.97
CA GLY A 184 -1.51 -13.21 6.69
C GLY A 184 -0.75 -14.52 6.81
N SER A 185 -1.13 -15.33 7.80
CA SER A 185 -0.67 -16.72 7.91
C SER A 185 -1.58 -17.69 7.17
N SER A 186 -2.83 -17.28 6.92
CA SER A 186 -3.86 -18.06 6.22
C SER A 186 -4.98 -17.15 5.70
N ALA A 187 -5.91 -17.70 4.93
CA ALA A 187 -7.12 -16.99 4.49
C ALA A 187 -7.98 -16.45 5.65
N SER A 188 -7.81 -17.03 6.84
CA SER A 188 -8.55 -16.68 8.06
C SER A 188 -7.76 -15.89 9.10
N ASP A 189 -6.52 -15.55 8.77
CA ASP A 189 -5.64 -14.80 9.65
C ASP A 189 -4.91 -13.77 8.81
N VAL A 190 -5.61 -12.66 8.55
CA VAL A 190 -5.09 -11.53 7.76
C VAL A 190 -4.94 -10.33 8.68
N ARG A 191 -3.82 -9.63 8.58
CA ARG A 191 -3.48 -8.40 9.29
C ARG A 191 -3.36 -7.26 8.28
N VAL A 192 -3.92 -6.11 8.62
CA VAL A 192 -3.75 -4.87 7.86
C VAL A 192 -3.23 -3.79 8.80
N GLY A 193 -2.06 -3.24 8.50
CA GLY A 193 -1.40 -2.22 9.33
C GLY A 193 -1.22 -0.92 8.58
N GLY A 194 -1.24 0.19 9.31
CA GLY A 194 -0.94 1.49 8.73
C GLY A 194 -0.86 2.61 9.75
N GLN A 195 -1.24 3.81 9.31
CA GLN A 195 -1.33 4.98 10.17
C GLN A 195 -2.35 4.74 11.28
N ALA A 196 -2.10 5.34 12.45
CA ALA A 196 -3.07 5.36 13.52
C ALA A 196 -4.39 5.98 13.03
N PHE A 197 -5.48 5.30 13.33
CA PHE A 197 -6.83 5.68 12.99
C PHE A 197 -7.68 5.74 14.26
N ARG A 198 -8.78 6.48 14.15
CA ARG A 198 -9.81 6.58 15.18
C ARG A 198 -11.17 6.38 14.52
N GLY A 199 -12.11 5.81 15.25
CA GLY A 199 -13.52 5.81 14.92
C GLY A 199 -14.35 6.15 16.15
N ASP A 200 -15.39 6.96 15.99
CA ASP A 200 -16.32 7.26 17.07
C ASP A 200 -17.49 6.26 17.02
N LEU A 201 -17.79 5.58 18.14
CA LEU A 201 -18.90 4.64 18.28
C LEU A 201 -20.18 5.44 18.52
N VAL A 202 -21.20 5.25 17.67
CA VAL A 202 -22.45 6.00 17.73
C VAL A 202 -23.63 5.10 18.05
N GLU A 203 -24.36 5.42 19.12
CA GLU A 203 -25.65 4.83 19.45
C GLU A 203 -26.71 5.94 19.51
N ASP A 204 -27.84 5.78 18.82
CA ASP A 204 -28.94 6.75 18.78
C ASP A 204 -28.48 8.20 18.52
N GLU A 205 -27.63 8.39 17.50
CA GLU A 205 -27.02 9.69 17.13
C GLU A 205 -26.10 10.31 18.20
N THR A 206 -25.73 9.56 19.24
CA THR A 206 -24.82 10.00 20.29
C THR A 206 -23.52 9.21 20.28
N VAL A 207 -22.38 9.91 20.40
CA VAL A 207 -21.07 9.26 20.55
C VAL A 207 -20.98 8.66 21.94
N VAL A 208 -20.94 7.34 22.03
CA VAL A 208 -20.88 6.58 23.29
C VAL A 208 -19.47 6.06 23.59
N GLY A 209 -18.56 6.11 22.62
CA GLY A 209 -17.17 5.69 22.79
C GLY A 209 -16.32 5.96 21.55
N SER A 210 -15.08 5.49 21.57
CA SER A 210 -14.18 5.53 20.42
C SER A 210 -13.33 4.28 20.32
N VAL A 211 -13.02 3.87 19.09
CA VAL A 211 -12.03 2.85 18.76
C VAL A 211 -10.80 3.54 18.19
N GLU A 212 -9.61 3.17 18.65
CA GLU A 212 -8.34 3.70 18.14
C GLU A 212 -7.39 2.53 17.90
N GLY A 213 -6.57 2.61 16.86
CA GLY A 213 -5.61 1.57 16.54
C GLY A 213 -4.80 1.86 15.27
N ASN A 214 -3.86 0.98 14.97
CA ASN A 214 -3.00 1.05 13.78
C ASN A 214 -2.82 -0.33 13.12
N LEU A 215 -3.48 -1.36 13.65
CA LEU A 215 -3.44 -2.74 13.21
C LEU A 215 -4.84 -3.36 13.28
N LEU A 216 -5.29 -3.91 12.16
CA LEU A 216 -6.56 -4.58 11.97
C LEU A 216 -6.34 -6.09 11.76
N HIS A 217 -7.34 -6.91 12.06
CA HIS A 217 -7.35 -8.37 11.83
C HIS A 217 -8.74 -8.86 11.41
N THR A 218 -8.80 -9.88 10.55
CA THR A 218 -10.00 -10.71 10.36
C THR A 218 -10.58 -11.21 11.68
N THR A 219 -11.89 -11.14 11.80
CA THR A 219 -12.57 -11.48 13.06
C THR A 219 -12.62 -12.99 13.29
N THR A 220 -12.75 -13.42 14.55
CA THR A 220 -12.98 -14.85 14.86
C THR A 220 -14.40 -15.31 14.49
N ALA A 221 -15.36 -14.38 14.42
CA ALA A 221 -16.74 -14.64 14.02
C ALA A 221 -16.90 -14.74 12.48
N ASP A 222 -16.01 -14.07 11.75
CA ASP A 222 -15.90 -14.13 10.30
C ASP A 222 -14.44 -14.31 9.88
N PRO A 223 -13.90 -15.53 10.09
CA PRO A 223 -12.58 -15.91 9.60
C PRO A 223 -12.53 -15.94 8.07
N GLY A 224 -13.64 -15.65 7.39
CA GLY A 224 -13.69 -15.45 5.96
C GLY A 224 -13.36 -14.01 5.55
N GLY A 225 -13.33 -13.01 6.41
CA GLY A 225 -12.87 -11.66 6.06
C GLY A 225 -13.85 -10.81 5.22
N SER A 226 -15.13 -10.85 5.54
CA SER A 226 -16.12 -9.82 5.15
C SER A 226 -16.12 -8.61 6.08
N ASN A 227 -15.47 -8.68 7.25
CA ASN A 227 -15.19 -7.53 8.12
C ASN A 227 -13.85 -7.68 8.85
N LEU A 228 -13.23 -6.56 9.23
CA LEU A 228 -12.04 -6.51 10.09
C LEU A 228 -12.40 -5.96 11.49
N GLU A 229 -11.69 -6.43 12.50
CA GLU A 229 -11.72 -5.88 13.85
C GLU A 229 -10.40 -5.17 14.16
N VAL A 230 -10.50 -4.11 14.96
CA VAL A 230 -9.35 -3.52 15.62
C VAL A 230 -8.85 -4.55 16.63
N VAL A 231 -7.71 -5.17 16.36
CA VAL A 231 -7.00 -5.92 17.39
C VAL A 231 -6.63 -4.89 18.44
N SER A 232 -6.88 -5.16 19.73
CA SER A 232 -6.25 -4.42 20.83
C SER A 232 -4.77 -4.30 20.48
N GLY A 233 -4.36 -3.12 20.02
CA GLY A 233 -3.30 -2.99 19.05
C GLY A 233 -1.94 -3.17 19.71
N LEU A 234 -0.92 -2.58 19.11
CA LEU A 234 0.26 -2.25 19.88
C LEU A 234 -0.16 -1.22 20.96
N ASP A 235 -0.42 -1.68 22.18
CA ASP A 235 -1.02 -0.84 23.24
C ASP A 235 -0.07 0.26 23.76
N GLY A 236 -0.63 1.30 24.37
CA GLY A 236 0.15 2.36 25.02
C GLY A 236 0.97 3.18 24.03
N ARG A 237 2.30 3.21 24.18
CA ARG A 237 3.19 4.12 23.43
C ARG A 237 3.27 3.87 21.93
N TRP A 238 2.72 2.76 21.45
CA TRP A 238 2.75 2.37 20.04
C TRP A 238 1.41 2.56 19.33
N ALA A 239 0.35 2.92 20.06
CA ALA A 239 -0.99 3.08 19.49
C ALA A 239 -1.04 4.20 18.42
N GLN A 240 -0.15 5.18 18.53
CA GLN A 240 -0.01 6.29 17.58
C GLN A 240 1.07 6.05 16.51
N ALA A 241 1.84 4.97 16.61
CA ALA A 241 2.86 4.66 15.61
C ALA A 241 2.21 4.21 14.30
N THR A 242 2.83 4.54 13.17
CA THR A 242 2.46 3.99 11.86
C THR A 242 3.07 2.60 11.72
N VAL A 243 2.26 1.58 11.44
CA VAL A 243 2.74 0.26 11.02
C VAL A 243 3.13 0.35 9.55
N LEU A 244 4.42 0.20 9.25
CA LEU A 244 4.95 0.28 7.88
C LEU A 244 4.98 -1.10 7.20
N ALA A 245 5.33 -2.14 7.94
CA ALA A 245 5.44 -3.50 7.43
C ALA A 245 5.05 -4.53 8.47
N ILE A 246 4.55 -5.67 7.99
CA ILE A 246 4.16 -6.83 8.79
C ILE A 246 4.76 -8.07 8.13
N TRP A 247 5.37 -8.93 8.93
CA TRP A 247 5.79 -10.26 8.51
C TRP A 247 5.67 -11.21 9.70
N GLY A 248 5.44 -12.50 9.48
CA GLY A 248 5.43 -13.48 10.56
C GLY A 248 5.70 -14.90 10.09
N THR A 249 5.84 -15.81 11.06
CA THR A 249 5.92 -17.26 10.78
C THR A 249 4.59 -17.96 10.96
N SER A 250 3.67 -17.37 11.73
CA SER A 250 2.35 -17.90 12.05
C SER A 250 1.43 -16.82 12.59
N SER A 251 0.17 -17.15 12.86
CA SER A 251 -0.78 -16.27 13.56
C SER A 251 -0.34 -15.85 14.97
N SER A 252 0.64 -16.55 15.56
CA SER A 252 1.11 -16.36 16.93
C SER A 252 2.54 -15.82 17.02
N ASP A 253 3.18 -15.53 15.89
CA ASP A 253 4.57 -15.07 15.83
C ASP A 253 4.71 -14.06 14.69
N LEU A 254 4.65 -12.77 15.05
CA LEU A 254 4.59 -11.65 14.13
C LEU A 254 5.65 -10.60 14.45
N TRP A 255 6.16 -9.97 13.40
CA TRP A 255 7.05 -8.84 13.42
C TRP A 255 6.39 -7.66 12.74
N VAL A 256 6.54 -6.49 13.35
CA VAL A 256 6.08 -5.23 12.77
C VAL A 256 7.19 -4.20 12.79
N SER A 257 7.22 -3.40 11.73
CA SER A 257 8.01 -2.19 11.68
C SER A 257 7.12 -0.98 11.94
N LEU A 258 7.60 -0.10 12.82
CA LEU A 258 6.86 1.03 13.35
C LEU A 258 7.64 2.32 13.16
N ASP A 259 6.92 3.36 12.75
CA ASP A 259 7.41 4.73 12.75
C ASP A 259 6.49 5.65 13.56
N ASN A 260 7.05 6.25 14.60
CA ASN A 260 6.40 7.34 15.35
C ASN A 260 7.25 8.61 15.33
N GLY A 261 8.12 8.76 14.34
CA GLY A 261 9.10 9.85 14.24
C GLY A 261 8.52 11.26 14.12
N ASN A 262 7.23 11.39 13.84
CA ASN A 262 6.52 12.68 13.78
C ASN A 262 6.14 13.21 15.16
N GLU A 263 5.76 12.31 16.08
CA GLU A 263 5.45 12.64 17.48
C GLU A 263 6.72 12.59 18.33
N GLU A 264 7.52 11.54 18.13
CA GLU A 264 8.69 11.20 18.92
C GLU A 264 9.86 10.89 17.97
N PRO A 265 10.71 11.88 17.61
CA PRO A 265 11.75 11.70 16.60
C PRO A 265 12.70 10.51 16.82
N TRP A 266 12.88 10.10 18.08
CA TRP A 266 13.70 8.96 18.51
C TRP A 266 13.01 7.60 18.34
N ALA A 267 11.71 7.56 18.02
CA ALA A 267 10.93 6.34 17.82
C ALA A 267 10.93 5.86 16.35
N ARG A 268 11.74 6.47 15.48
CA ARG A 268 12.00 5.99 14.12
C ARG A 268 12.70 4.63 14.14
N GLY A 269 12.37 3.75 13.20
CA GLY A 269 13.03 2.45 13.07
C GLY A 269 12.70 1.48 14.20
N THR A 270 11.57 1.66 14.86
CA THR A 270 11.14 0.77 15.94
C THR A 270 10.69 -0.56 15.34
N LEU A 271 11.24 -1.67 15.85
CA LEU A 271 10.76 -3.01 15.52
C LEU A 271 10.09 -3.61 16.75
N ALA A 272 8.98 -4.32 16.56
CA ALA A 272 8.31 -5.05 17.63
C ALA A 272 8.03 -6.49 17.24
N HIS A 273 8.21 -7.38 18.21
CA HIS A 273 7.97 -8.82 18.10
C HIS A 273 6.75 -9.19 18.94
N GLY A 274 5.70 -9.66 18.29
CA GLY A 274 4.44 -10.09 18.87
C GLY A 274 4.40 -11.61 18.97
N VAL A 275 4.27 -12.12 20.19
CA VAL A 275 4.17 -13.56 20.45
C VAL A 275 2.90 -13.85 21.25
N ALA A 276 2.10 -14.80 20.77
CA ALA A 276 0.94 -15.31 21.49
C ALA A 276 1.28 -16.63 22.20
N SER A 277 0.65 -16.88 23.34
CA SER A 277 0.84 -18.12 24.12
C SER A 277 0.29 -19.37 23.39
N ALA A 278 -0.70 -19.17 22.52
CA ALA A 278 -1.28 -20.18 21.64
C ALA A 278 -1.94 -19.53 20.41
N PRO A 279 -2.26 -20.29 19.35
CA PRO A 279 -3.07 -19.80 18.23
C PRO A 279 -4.43 -19.27 18.70
N GLY A 280 -4.79 -18.06 18.26
CA GLY A 280 -6.04 -17.39 18.64
C GLY A 280 -5.97 -16.58 19.93
N GLU A 281 -4.90 -16.70 20.73
CA GLU A 281 -4.68 -15.85 21.89
C GLU A 281 -4.10 -14.48 21.48
N PRO A 282 -4.30 -13.41 22.28
CA PRO A 282 -3.72 -12.10 22.02
C PRO A 282 -2.19 -12.14 21.93
N LEU A 283 -1.64 -11.31 21.04
CA LEU A 283 -0.19 -11.13 20.91
C LEU A 283 0.33 -10.24 22.02
N VAL A 284 1.43 -10.64 22.63
CA VAL A 284 2.21 -9.78 23.53
C VAL A 284 3.34 -9.16 22.73
N TRP A 285 3.26 -7.85 22.52
CA TRP A 285 4.25 -7.09 21.76
C TRP A 285 5.43 -6.65 22.63
N THR A 286 6.63 -6.94 22.15
CA THR A 286 7.88 -6.54 22.79
C THR A 286 8.74 -5.74 21.81
N PRO A 287 9.26 -4.56 22.19
CA PRO A 287 10.18 -3.84 21.34
C PRO A 287 11.50 -4.59 21.22
N VAL A 288 12.05 -4.63 20.01
CA VAL A 288 13.36 -5.22 19.73
C VAL A 288 14.25 -4.13 19.14
N ASP A 289 15.40 -3.90 19.77
CA ASP A 289 16.33 -2.86 19.33
C ASP A 289 16.81 -3.15 17.90
N SER A 290 16.43 -2.27 16.96
CA SER A 290 16.81 -2.37 15.55
C SER A 290 18.22 -1.82 15.28
N LYS A 291 18.79 -1.07 16.24
CA LYS A 291 20.00 -0.26 16.05
C LYS A 291 19.86 0.72 14.88
N SER A 292 18.67 1.26 14.68
CA SER A 292 18.36 2.27 13.68
C SER A 292 17.71 3.49 14.31
N ASN A 293 17.91 4.64 13.68
CA ASN A 293 17.18 5.88 13.91
C ASN A 293 16.51 6.39 12.62
N ALA A 294 16.40 5.53 11.61
CA ALA A 294 15.68 5.74 10.36
C ALA A 294 14.43 4.84 10.33
N PRO A 295 13.34 5.26 9.68
CA PRO A 295 12.26 4.34 9.32
C PRO A 295 12.79 3.09 8.64
N LEU A 296 12.27 1.93 9.06
CA LEU A 296 12.48 0.66 8.38
C LEU A 296 11.18 0.34 7.64
N GLU A 297 11.20 0.41 6.32
CA GLU A 297 9.99 0.38 5.48
C GLU A 297 9.46 -1.03 5.23
N SER A 298 10.31 -2.05 5.18
CA SER A 298 9.89 -3.41 4.82
C SER A 298 10.53 -4.48 5.71
N LEU A 299 9.79 -5.59 5.88
CA LEU A 299 10.19 -6.76 6.63
C LEU A 299 10.06 -8.03 5.78
N TRP A 300 10.99 -8.94 5.94
CA TRP A 300 10.89 -10.31 5.46
C TRP A 300 11.72 -11.24 6.33
N GLY A 301 11.31 -12.49 6.49
CA GLY A 301 12.13 -13.47 7.20
C GLY A 301 12.02 -14.87 6.59
N SER A 302 13.01 -15.70 6.91
CA SER A 302 12.99 -17.13 6.60
C SER A 302 12.60 -17.99 7.81
N SER A 303 12.66 -17.42 9.02
CA SER A 303 12.23 -18.04 10.27
C SER A 303 12.08 -17.00 11.38
N ALA A 304 11.58 -17.40 12.55
CA ALA A 304 11.48 -16.53 13.74
C ALA A 304 12.85 -15.98 14.20
N ASN A 305 13.95 -16.64 13.82
CA ASN A 305 15.32 -16.24 14.13
C ASN A 305 16.11 -15.83 12.87
N ASP A 306 15.43 -15.47 11.78
CA ASP A 306 16.07 -14.90 10.60
C ASP A 306 15.12 -13.91 9.95
N VAL A 307 15.15 -12.68 10.46
CA VAL A 307 14.29 -11.57 10.02
C VAL A 307 15.15 -10.42 9.53
N TRP A 308 14.80 -9.89 8.37
CA TRP A 308 15.45 -8.80 7.68
C TRP A 308 14.53 -7.59 7.69
N ALA A 309 15.10 -6.44 8.02
CA ALA A 309 14.43 -5.15 7.93
C ALA A 309 15.27 -4.20 7.09
N VAL A 310 14.62 -3.47 6.19
CA VAL A 310 15.28 -2.50 5.30
C VAL A 310 14.57 -1.15 5.36
N GLY A 311 15.26 -0.07 5.08
CA GLY A 311 14.65 1.27 5.09
C GLY A 311 15.55 2.38 4.59
N ASP A 312 15.28 3.59 5.09
CA ASP A 312 15.96 4.82 4.70
C ASP A 312 17.49 4.71 4.82
N ARG A 313 18.20 5.49 4.00
CA ARG A 313 19.68 5.64 4.05
C ARG A 313 20.44 4.34 3.82
N GLY A 314 19.92 3.44 2.99
CA GLY A 314 20.56 2.16 2.65
C GLY A 314 20.62 1.17 3.82
N GLU A 315 19.80 1.37 4.85
CA GLU A 315 19.90 0.57 6.06
C GLU A 315 19.32 -0.83 5.87
N ILE A 316 20.14 -1.84 6.18
CA ILE A 316 19.72 -3.24 6.30
C ILE A 316 20.03 -3.72 7.72
N ARG A 317 19.06 -4.40 8.35
CA ARG A 317 19.15 -5.01 9.67
C ARG A 317 18.78 -6.47 9.60
N ARG A 318 19.47 -7.32 10.38
CA ARG A 318 19.17 -8.75 10.48
C ARG A 318 19.04 -9.19 11.92
N PHE A 319 17.93 -9.83 12.25
CA PHE A 319 17.74 -10.55 13.49
C PHE A 319 18.15 -12.01 13.28
N SER A 320 19.01 -12.53 14.15
CA SER A 320 19.50 -13.92 14.10
C SER A 320 19.23 -14.67 15.42
N GLY A 321 18.15 -14.31 16.11
CA GLY A 321 17.88 -14.68 17.50
C GLY A 321 18.55 -13.73 18.50
N GLY A 322 18.07 -13.76 19.75
CA GLY A 322 18.57 -12.90 20.84
C GLY A 322 17.64 -11.71 21.11
N THR A 323 18.22 -10.57 21.50
CA THR A 323 17.48 -9.41 22.02
C THR A 323 17.53 -8.15 21.15
N SER A 324 18.29 -8.16 20.04
CA SER A 324 18.45 -7.02 19.13
C SER A 324 18.79 -7.46 17.72
N PHE A 325 18.53 -6.60 16.75
CA PHE A 325 19.03 -6.77 15.38
C PHE A 325 20.53 -6.43 15.30
N ALA A 326 21.18 -7.02 14.31
CA ALA A 326 22.52 -6.64 13.87
C ALA A 326 22.44 -5.65 12.70
N VAL A 327 23.34 -4.67 12.68
CA VAL A 327 23.62 -3.85 11.49
C VAL A 327 24.31 -4.75 10.47
N VAL A 328 23.84 -4.72 9.22
CA VAL A 328 24.44 -5.47 8.12
C VAL A 328 25.45 -4.58 7.41
N ASP A 329 26.72 -4.97 7.46
CA ASP A 329 27.81 -4.24 6.81
C ASP A 329 27.97 -4.64 5.33
N GLY A 330 28.71 -3.83 4.57
CA GLY A 330 29.06 -4.14 3.18
C GLY A 330 27.91 -3.97 2.18
N VAL A 331 26.86 -3.26 2.56
CA VAL A 331 25.74 -2.90 1.68
C VAL A 331 26.20 -1.82 0.69
N PRO A 332 26.16 -2.06 -0.63
CA PRO A 332 26.79 -1.16 -1.60
C PRO A 332 25.90 0.04 -1.98
N THR A 333 25.09 0.59 -1.08
CA THR A 333 24.22 1.74 -1.37
C THR A 333 23.95 2.59 -0.14
N THR A 334 23.53 3.83 -0.38
CA THR A 334 22.98 4.75 0.63
C THR A 334 21.56 5.21 0.29
N GLU A 335 21.02 4.76 -0.85
CA GLU A 335 19.64 5.05 -1.27
C GLU A 335 18.63 4.39 -0.32
N SER A 336 17.46 5.00 -0.15
CA SER A 336 16.39 4.43 0.66
C SER A 336 15.91 3.10 0.06
N LEU A 337 15.61 2.14 0.92
CA LEU A 337 15.22 0.78 0.55
C LEU A 337 13.76 0.57 0.94
N HIS A 338 12.93 0.16 -0.01
CA HIS A 338 11.47 0.12 0.13
C HIS A 338 10.91 -1.30 0.23
N GLY A 339 11.62 -2.31 -0.30
CA GLY A 339 11.13 -3.68 -0.33
C GLY A 339 12.24 -4.69 -0.07
N VAL A 340 11.92 -5.73 0.70
CA VAL A 340 12.79 -6.90 0.91
C VAL A 340 11.99 -8.19 0.72
N TRP A 341 12.59 -9.15 0.04
CA TRP A 341 12.07 -10.51 -0.11
C TRP A 341 13.24 -11.49 -0.23
N GLY A 342 13.04 -12.76 0.11
CA GLY A 342 14.02 -13.79 -0.15
C GLY A 342 13.41 -15.15 -0.45
N SER A 343 14.14 -15.99 -1.18
CA SER A 343 13.79 -17.40 -1.36
C SER A 343 14.32 -18.26 -0.20
N GLY A 344 15.18 -17.69 0.65
CA GLY A 344 15.79 -18.38 1.79
C GLY A 344 16.88 -17.53 2.46
N PRO A 345 17.52 -18.03 3.53
CA PRO A 345 18.47 -17.26 4.36
C PRO A 345 19.78 -16.85 3.65
N LYS A 346 19.97 -17.30 2.41
CA LYS A 346 21.15 -17.06 1.55
C LYS A 346 20.77 -16.53 0.16
N ASP A 347 19.52 -16.15 -0.03
CA ASP A 347 19.04 -15.58 -1.28
C ASP A 347 18.01 -14.50 -0.93
N VAL A 348 18.50 -13.27 -0.76
CA VAL A 348 17.70 -12.12 -0.33
C VAL A 348 17.87 -10.98 -1.33
N TRP A 349 16.75 -10.40 -1.73
CA TRP A 349 16.62 -9.31 -2.68
C TRP A 349 16.08 -8.08 -1.98
N VAL A 350 16.67 -6.93 -2.26
CA VAL A 350 16.25 -5.63 -1.71
C VAL A 350 16.19 -4.60 -2.82
N VAL A 351 15.15 -3.77 -2.80
CA VAL A 351 14.92 -2.74 -3.83
C VAL A 351 14.69 -1.38 -3.21
N GLY A 352 15.00 -0.31 -3.94
CA GLY A 352 14.99 1.04 -3.41
C GLY A 352 14.97 2.15 -4.46
N ASP A 353 15.17 3.38 -3.99
CA ASP A 353 15.26 4.58 -4.82
C ASP A 353 16.37 4.48 -5.88
N ALA A 354 16.27 5.31 -6.92
CA ALA A 354 17.25 5.44 -8.00
C ALA A 354 17.62 4.11 -8.67
N GLY A 355 16.64 3.22 -8.86
CA GLY A 355 16.80 1.93 -9.53
C GLY A 355 17.63 0.92 -8.75
N THR A 356 17.75 1.10 -7.42
CA THR A 356 18.57 0.23 -6.58
C THR A 356 17.97 -1.18 -6.50
N ILE A 357 18.73 -2.19 -6.93
CA ILE A 357 18.44 -3.62 -6.73
C ILE A 357 19.68 -4.27 -6.13
N LEU A 358 19.54 -4.87 -4.95
CA LEU A 358 20.61 -5.57 -4.23
C LEU A 358 20.28 -7.05 -4.10
N HIS A 359 21.32 -7.88 -4.17
CA HIS A 359 21.24 -9.32 -4.00
C HIS A 359 22.25 -9.81 -2.97
N PHE A 360 21.79 -10.58 -1.99
CA PHE A 360 22.61 -11.30 -1.03
C PHE A 360 22.66 -12.78 -1.37
N ASP A 361 23.87 -13.29 -1.63
CA ASP A 361 24.12 -14.69 -2.03
C ASP A 361 24.45 -15.62 -0.85
N GLY A 362 24.21 -15.16 0.39
CA GLY A 362 24.59 -15.86 1.61
C GLY A 362 25.96 -15.49 2.15
N ALA A 363 26.75 -14.71 1.40
CA ALA A 363 28.04 -14.21 1.83
C ALA A 363 28.17 -12.69 1.64
N THR A 364 27.78 -12.16 0.49
CA THR A 364 28.02 -10.77 0.11
C THR A 364 26.80 -10.12 -0.53
N TRP A 365 26.67 -8.81 -0.32
CA TRP A 365 25.71 -7.98 -1.03
C TRP A 365 26.34 -7.45 -2.32
N THR A 366 25.63 -7.62 -3.43
CA THR A 366 26.02 -7.08 -4.74
C THR A 366 24.87 -6.32 -5.36
N LYS A 367 25.16 -5.32 -6.20
CA LYS A 367 24.13 -4.68 -7.02
C LYS A 367 23.77 -5.57 -8.20
N ALA A 368 22.49 -5.77 -8.43
CA ALA A 368 21.98 -6.35 -9.67
C ALA A 368 21.69 -5.25 -10.69
N THR A 369 21.77 -5.61 -11.96
CA THR A 369 21.57 -4.70 -13.09
C THR A 369 20.17 -4.82 -13.66
N ALA A 370 19.63 -3.72 -14.21
CA ALA A 370 18.33 -3.69 -14.87
C ALA A 370 18.37 -2.87 -16.15
N ALA A 371 17.63 -3.32 -17.17
CA ALA A 371 17.50 -2.63 -18.45
C ALA A 371 16.45 -1.51 -18.37
N PHE A 372 16.85 -0.33 -17.88
CA PHE A 372 16.00 0.86 -17.80
C PHE A 372 16.06 1.71 -19.09
N PRO A 373 15.01 2.48 -19.41
CA PRO A 373 15.06 3.49 -20.47
C PRO A 373 16.00 4.65 -20.09
N LEU A 374 16.43 5.44 -21.09
CA LEU A 374 17.24 6.65 -20.87
C LEU A 374 16.48 7.67 -20.00
N GLY A 375 17.21 8.34 -19.12
CA GLY A 375 16.65 9.34 -18.21
C GLY A 375 16.81 8.96 -16.74
N LYS A 376 15.97 9.52 -15.86
CA LYS A 376 16.07 9.30 -14.43
C LYS A 376 15.72 7.84 -14.13
N LYS A 377 16.52 7.17 -13.30
CA LYS A 377 16.21 5.82 -12.82
C LYS A 377 14.92 5.86 -12.00
N PRO A 378 14.03 4.86 -12.15
CA PRO A 378 12.80 4.79 -11.38
C PRO A 378 13.08 4.46 -9.93
N ASP A 379 12.21 4.91 -9.02
CA ASP A 379 12.21 4.41 -7.65
C ASP A 379 11.49 3.08 -7.59
N LEU A 380 12.15 2.06 -7.04
CA LEU A 380 11.62 0.70 -6.93
C LEU A 380 11.01 0.50 -5.54
N ARG A 381 9.75 0.07 -5.49
CA ARG A 381 8.92 0.06 -4.28
C ARG A 381 8.65 -1.34 -3.73
N GLY A 382 8.47 -2.33 -4.59
CA GLY A 382 8.10 -3.69 -4.18
C GLY A 382 8.96 -4.76 -4.83
N VAL A 383 9.23 -5.84 -4.09
CA VAL A 383 9.91 -7.05 -4.58
C VAL A 383 9.22 -8.30 -4.06
N TRP A 384 9.06 -9.29 -4.92
CA TRP A 384 8.51 -10.61 -4.58
C TRP A 384 9.07 -11.66 -5.53
N GLY A 385 9.10 -12.93 -5.12
CA GLY A 385 9.41 -14.03 -6.02
C GLY A 385 8.68 -15.32 -5.65
N SER A 386 8.50 -16.20 -6.64
CA SER A 386 8.04 -17.58 -6.39
C SER A 386 9.21 -18.54 -6.11
N GLY A 387 10.44 -18.11 -6.37
CA GLY A 387 11.66 -18.87 -6.13
C GLY A 387 12.92 -18.10 -6.55
N PRO A 388 14.12 -18.71 -6.42
CA PRO A 388 15.41 -18.03 -6.62
C PRO A 388 15.65 -17.56 -8.06
N ASN A 389 14.89 -18.07 -9.04
CA ASN A 389 15.00 -17.71 -10.45
C ASN A 389 13.74 -17.03 -11.00
N ASP A 390 12.79 -16.68 -10.14
CA ASP A 390 11.56 -15.98 -10.52
C ASP A 390 11.31 -14.87 -9.50
N VAL A 391 11.87 -13.70 -9.80
CA VAL A 391 11.81 -12.51 -8.96
C VAL A 391 11.25 -11.35 -9.77
N TRP A 392 10.27 -10.69 -9.19
CA TRP A 392 9.58 -9.53 -9.72
C TRP A 392 9.88 -8.30 -8.86
N VAL A 393 10.12 -7.19 -9.54
CA VAL A 393 10.32 -5.88 -8.91
C VAL A 393 9.38 -4.87 -9.56
N VAL A 394 8.76 -4.01 -8.75
CA VAL A 394 7.85 -2.95 -9.22
C VAL A 394 8.18 -1.59 -8.60
N GLY A 395 7.86 -0.51 -9.31
CA GLY A 395 8.08 0.89 -8.91
C GLY A 395 7.82 1.83 -10.09
N ASP A 396 7.57 3.13 -9.90
CA ASP A 396 7.30 4.14 -10.96
C ASP A 396 6.73 3.60 -12.31
N ALA A 397 5.63 2.84 -12.24
CA ALA A 397 4.98 2.07 -13.35
C ALA A 397 5.78 0.93 -14.01
N PHE A 398 7.05 0.73 -13.67
CA PHE A 398 7.87 -0.40 -14.09
C PHE A 398 7.46 -1.69 -13.40
N ALA A 399 7.44 -2.76 -14.18
CA ALA A 399 7.56 -4.12 -13.70
C ALA A 399 8.83 -4.72 -14.32
N LEU A 400 9.72 -5.24 -13.48
CA LEU A 400 10.95 -5.91 -13.90
C LEU A 400 10.86 -7.38 -13.52
N HIS A 401 11.36 -8.25 -14.39
CA HIS A 401 11.47 -9.68 -14.14
C HIS A 401 12.94 -10.12 -14.20
N PHE A 402 13.35 -10.93 -13.23
CA PHE A 402 14.70 -11.50 -13.19
C PHE A 402 14.88 -12.56 -14.28
N THR A 403 15.90 -12.38 -15.12
CA THR A 403 16.20 -13.29 -16.24
C THR A 403 17.54 -14.01 -16.08
N GLY A 404 18.04 -14.05 -14.84
CA GLY A 404 19.32 -14.65 -14.48
C GLY A 404 20.49 -13.68 -14.53
N LYS A 405 21.49 -13.96 -13.71
CA LYS A 405 22.69 -13.14 -13.59
C LYS A 405 23.47 -13.07 -14.91
N LYS A 406 23.73 -11.86 -15.40
CA LYS A 406 24.57 -11.58 -16.56
C LYS A 406 25.97 -11.20 -16.12
N ALA A 407 26.94 -11.32 -17.02
CA ALA A 407 28.32 -10.95 -16.73
C ALA A 407 28.51 -9.41 -16.56
N GLY A 408 27.47 -8.61 -16.80
CA GLY A 408 27.58 -7.17 -16.95
C GLY A 408 28.46 -6.79 -18.15
N ARG A 409 28.62 -5.49 -18.39
CA ARG A 409 29.69 -4.97 -19.24
C ARG A 409 30.90 -4.58 -18.41
#